data_AF-A0A1T2A851-F1
#
_entry.id   AF-A0A1T2A851-F1
#
_cell.length_a   1.000
_cell.length_b   1.000
_cell.length_c   1.000
_cell.angle_alpha   90.00
_cell.angle_beta   90.00
_cell.angle_gamma   90.00
#
_symmetry.space_group_name_H-M   'P 1'
#
loop_
_entity.id
_entity.type
_entity.pdbx_description
1 polymer ?
#
loop_
_entity_poly.entity_id
_entity_poly.type
_entity_poly.pdbx_seq_one_letter_code
_entity_poly.pdbx_strand_id
1 'polypeptide(L)'
;MFSKSFIACGAGLFLAATPVFAEDRATAFLTLFENYCLSRIGEEGPGHLPPEAQAETTTFTLNGKSITQTRHILRGPELSLDQKATTCAVTTEKPLSDAAASKLAAKLGEKIESRLPSLRPYEQDKLGWKLHRSWLDGIPSTTAINWGVILIHPGTGDPGTDFTSATLILPPADRAGS
;
A
#
# COMPACT_ATOMS: atom_id res chain seq x y z
N MET A 1 49.69 33.62 -17.94
CA MET A 1 48.27 34.03 -18.03
C MET A 1 47.46 33.19 -17.06
N PHE A 2 46.63 33.86 -16.26
CA PHE A 2 45.96 33.36 -15.06
C PHE A 2 44.83 32.35 -15.34
N SER A 3 44.73 31.37 -14.42
CA SER A 3 43.53 30.85 -13.75
C SER A 3 42.24 30.63 -14.55
N LYS A 4 41.67 29.42 -14.44
CA LYS A 4 40.31 29.24 -13.93
C LYS A 4 40.06 27.80 -13.49
N SER A 5 40.09 27.62 -12.18
CA SER A 5 39.33 26.61 -11.46
C SER A 5 37.85 26.71 -11.83
N PHE A 6 37.18 25.59 -12.09
CA PHE A 6 35.74 25.47 -11.91
C PHE A 6 35.49 24.37 -10.89
N ILE A 7 35.36 24.81 -9.64
CA ILE A 7 34.77 24.09 -8.53
C ILE A 7 33.25 24.18 -8.69
N ALA A 8 32.62 23.01 -8.59
CA ALA A 8 31.27 22.70 -8.11
C ALA A 8 30.11 23.71 -8.33
N CYS A 9 29.03 23.19 -8.90
CA CYS A 9 27.75 23.19 -8.18
C CYS A 9 26.90 22.01 -8.67
N GLY A 10 27.07 20.87 -7.99
CA GLY A 10 26.04 19.85 -7.97
C GLY A 10 24.83 20.40 -7.24
N ALA A 11 23.88 20.93 -8.01
CA ALA A 11 22.51 21.10 -7.56
C ALA A 11 21.70 19.93 -8.15
N GLY A 12 22.00 18.72 -7.68
CA GLY A 12 21.10 17.59 -7.80
C GLY A 12 19.90 17.84 -6.90
N LEU A 13 18.98 18.70 -7.38
CA LEU A 13 17.63 18.78 -6.85
C LEU A 13 16.97 17.42 -7.08
N PHE A 14 17.12 16.52 -6.10
CA PHE A 14 16.16 15.45 -5.88
C PHE A 14 14.86 16.10 -5.43
N LEU A 15 14.13 16.70 -6.38
CA LEU A 15 12.68 16.74 -6.30
C LEU A 15 12.25 15.28 -6.41
N ALA A 16 12.23 14.58 -5.29
CA ALA A 16 11.49 13.34 -5.19
C ALA A 16 10.03 13.72 -5.44
N ALA A 17 9.61 13.66 -6.71
CA ALA A 17 8.21 13.78 -7.06
C ALA A 17 7.49 12.72 -6.24
N THR A 18 6.70 13.17 -5.25
CA THR A 18 5.94 12.25 -4.42
C THR A 18 5.00 11.50 -5.36
N PRO A 19 5.07 10.16 -5.40
CA PRO A 19 4.38 9.38 -6.43
C PRO A 19 2.87 9.63 -6.45
N VAL A 20 2.29 10.13 -5.35
CA VAL A 20 0.90 10.58 -5.22
C VAL A 20 0.46 11.63 -6.26
N PHE A 21 1.40 12.30 -6.94
CA PHE A 21 1.13 13.33 -7.96
C PHE A 21 1.54 12.93 -9.39
N ALA A 22 1.86 11.65 -9.67
CA ALA A 22 2.26 11.25 -11.02
C ALA A 22 1.09 11.20 -12.01
N GLU A 23 1.34 11.50 -13.30
CA GLU A 23 0.32 11.48 -14.36
C GLU A 23 -0.28 10.08 -14.61
N ASP A 24 0.51 9.01 -14.41
CA ASP A 24 0.01 7.64 -14.45
C ASP A 24 -0.32 7.16 -13.03
N ARG A 25 -1.60 7.32 -12.65
CA ARG A 25 -2.13 6.94 -11.34
C ARG A 25 -1.88 5.48 -10.99
N ALA A 26 -1.95 4.56 -11.96
CA ALA A 26 -1.75 3.14 -11.69
C ALA A 26 -0.27 2.84 -11.38
N THR A 27 0.65 3.52 -12.06
CA THR A 27 2.09 3.42 -11.75
C THR A 27 2.42 4.08 -10.41
N ALA A 28 1.88 5.28 -10.14
CA ALA A 28 1.99 5.94 -8.84
C ALA A 28 1.52 5.07 -7.69
N PHE A 29 0.33 4.46 -7.86
CA PHE A 29 -0.25 3.53 -6.90
C PHE A 29 0.71 2.39 -6.61
N LEU A 30 1.22 1.73 -7.65
CA LEU A 30 2.11 0.58 -7.49
C LEU A 30 3.41 0.98 -6.78
N THR A 31 3.99 2.14 -7.13
CA THR A 31 5.18 2.69 -6.49
C THR A 31 4.94 2.97 -4.99
N LEU A 32 3.80 3.58 -4.64
CA LEU A 32 3.45 3.79 -3.23
C LEU A 32 3.34 2.47 -2.47
N PHE A 33 2.63 1.50 -3.06
CA PHE A 33 2.42 0.21 -2.41
C PHE A 33 3.73 -0.55 -2.24
N GLU A 34 4.61 -0.53 -3.24
CA GLU A 34 5.91 -1.20 -3.18
C GLU A 34 6.84 -0.55 -2.15
N ASN A 35 6.99 0.77 -2.21
CA ASN A 35 7.97 1.49 -1.40
C ASN A 35 7.56 1.61 0.07
N TYR A 36 6.25 1.62 0.35
CA TYR A 36 5.75 1.93 1.68
C TYR A 36 4.89 0.81 2.29
N CYS A 37 4.25 -0.05 1.49
CA CYS A 37 3.55 -1.22 2.05
C CYS A 37 4.43 -2.46 2.04
N LEU A 38 4.90 -2.91 0.88
CA LEU A 38 5.68 -4.15 0.78
C LEU A 38 7.05 -4.06 1.50
N SER A 39 7.62 -2.87 1.63
CA SER A 39 8.85 -2.66 2.42
C SER A 39 8.69 -2.99 3.90
N ARG A 40 7.47 -2.94 4.45
CA ARG A 40 7.20 -3.22 5.87
C ARG A 40 7.35 -4.70 6.24
N ILE A 41 7.50 -5.58 5.26
CA ILE A 41 7.59 -7.02 5.48
C ILE A 41 9.01 -7.33 5.95
N GLY A 42 9.13 -7.83 7.19
CA GLY A 42 10.42 -8.10 7.84
C GLY A 42 11.06 -6.89 8.51
N GLU A 43 10.39 -5.73 8.54
CA GLU A 43 10.82 -4.57 9.34
C GLU A 43 10.14 -4.57 10.71
N GLU A 44 10.91 -4.43 11.79
CA GLU A 44 10.37 -4.14 13.12
C GLU A 44 10.06 -2.64 13.25
N GLY A 45 8.78 -2.28 13.30
CA GLY A 45 8.32 -0.91 13.56
C GLY A 45 7.40 -0.32 12.50
N PRO A 46 7.07 0.99 12.57
CA PRO A 46 6.42 1.68 11.47
C PRO A 46 7.45 1.69 10.34
N GLY A 47 7.25 0.85 9.32
CA GLY A 47 8.18 0.80 8.20
C GLY A 47 8.25 2.14 7.48
N HIS A 48 9.05 2.20 6.42
CA HIS A 48 9.37 3.45 5.75
C HIS A 48 8.12 4.30 5.48
N LEU A 49 8.15 5.55 5.96
CA LEU A 49 7.06 6.52 5.79
C LEU A 49 7.52 7.65 4.86
N PRO A 50 6.63 8.13 3.97
CA PRO A 50 6.88 9.40 3.29
C PRO A 50 7.05 10.53 4.31
N PRO A 51 8.04 11.43 4.16
CA PRO A 51 8.22 12.58 5.05
C PRO A 51 6.96 13.46 5.20
N GLU A 52 6.11 13.46 4.18
CA GLU A 52 4.89 14.26 4.11
C GLU A 52 3.67 13.57 4.78
N ALA A 53 3.83 12.35 5.30
CA ALA A 53 2.75 11.63 5.96
C ALA A 53 2.39 12.25 7.31
N GLN A 54 1.11 12.50 7.53
CA GLN A 54 0.58 13.03 8.79
C GLN A 54 0.26 11.89 9.76
N ALA A 55 0.63 12.04 11.02
CA ALA A 55 0.28 11.10 12.07
C ALA A 55 -1.02 11.52 12.78
N GLU A 56 -2.05 10.68 12.70
CA GLU A 56 -3.29 10.82 13.46
C GLU A 56 -3.28 9.78 14.60
N THR A 57 -3.38 10.23 15.85
CA THR A 57 -3.48 9.33 17.01
C THR A 57 -4.87 9.39 17.61
N THR A 58 -5.55 8.24 17.67
CA THR A 58 -6.87 8.10 18.28
C THR A 58 -6.75 7.19 19.49
N THR A 59 -7.30 7.64 20.63
CA THR A 59 -7.39 6.84 21.85
C THR A 59 -8.86 6.56 22.14
N PHE A 60 -9.20 5.29 22.34
CA PHE A 60 -10.55 4.87 22.68
C PHE A 60 -10.53 3.72 23.71
N THR A 61 -11.62 3.56 24.43
CA THR A 61 -11.74 2.52 25.46
C THR A 61 -12.50 1.33 24.90
N LEU A 62 -11.90 0.14 24.95
CA LEU A 62 -12.54 -1.13 24.60
C LEU A 62 -12.44 -2.07 25.81
N ASN A 63 -13.57 -2.56 26.30
CA ASN A 63 -13.64 -3.45 27.48
C ASN A 63 -12.91 -2.89 28.71
N GLY A 64 -13.01 -1.58 28.96
CA GLY A 64 -12.34 -0.91 30.07
C GLY A 64 -10.83 -0.68 29.89
N LYS A 65 -10.24 -1.15 28.78
CA LYS A 65 -8.84 -0.92 28.43
C LYS A 65 -8.73 0.25 27.46
N SER A 66 -7.86 1.20 27.77
CA SER A 66 -7.48 2.26 26.82
C SER A 66 -6.63 1.67 25.70
N ILE A 67 -7.07 1.86 24.47
CA ILE A 67 -6.36 1.47 23.26
C ILE A 67 -6.00 2.74 22.51
N THR A 68 -4.71 2.93 22.27
CA THR A 68 -4.20 4.00 21.42
C THR A 68 -3.80 3.42 20.08
N GLN A 69 -4.31 4.01 19.01
CA GLN A 69 -3.98 3.67 17.63
C GLN A 69 -3.39 4.89 16.95
N THR A 70 -2.21 4.72 16.36
CA THR A 70 -1.60 5.71 15.48
C THR A 70 -1.76 5.25 14.04
N ARG A 71 -2.18 6.20 13.20
CA ARG A 71 -2.40 6.03 11.78
C ARG A 71 -1.58 7.08 11.05
N HIS A 72 -0.75 6.67 10.10
CA HIS A 72 -0.02 7.60 9.25
C HIS A 72 -0.71 7.70 7.90
N ILE A 73 -1.03 8.91 7.48
CA ILE A 73 -1.78 9.16 6.27
C ILE A 73 -1.03 10.15 5.39
N LEU A 74 -0.77 9.74 4.15
CA LEU A 74 -0.42 10.66 3.09
C LEU A 74 -1.64 10.80 2.18
N ARG A 75 -2.23 12.00 2.10
CA ARG A 75 -3.33 12.31 1.19
C ARG A 75 -2.81 13.21 0.08
N GLY A 76 -2.95 12.78 -1.17
CA GLY A 76 -2.84 13.66 -2.32
C GLY A 76 -4.13 13.71 -3.12
N PRO A 77 -4.11 14.38 -4.28
CA PRO A 77 -5.33 14.67 -5.03
C PRO A 77 -5.98 13.43 -5.64
N GLU A 78 -5.21 12.37 -5.87
CA GLU A 78 -5.70 11.17 -6.56
C GLU A 78 -5.51 9.87 -5.78
N LEU A 79 -4.58 9.86 -4.84
CA LEU A 79 -4.14 8.68 -4.11
C LEU A 79 -3.99 9.03 -2.63
N SER A 80 -4.30 8.05 -1.79
CA SER A 80 -4.01 8.07 -0.37
C SER A 80 -3.22 6.83 0.02
N LEU A 81 -2.27 7.00 0.93
CA LEU A 81 -1.54 5.94 1.62
C LEU A 81 -1.96 6.00 3.10
N ASP A 82 -2.41 4.89 3.64
CA ASP A 82 -2.81 4.72 5.02
C ASP A 82 -2.00 3.59 5.67
N GLN A 83 -1.23 3.91 6.69
CA GLN A 83 -0.48 2.94 7.47
C GLN A 83 -0.95 2.89 8.92
N LYS A 84 -1.23 1.68 9.38
CA LYS A 84 -1.52 1.33 10.78
C LYS A 84 -0.52 0.27 11.25
N ALA A 85 -0.55 -0.04 12.54
CA ALA A 85 0.33 -1.05 13.13
C ALA A 85 0.34 -2.38 12.35
N THR A 86 -0.84 -2.89 11.94
CA THR A 86 -0.99 -4.19 11.29
C THR A 86 -1.36 -4.13 9.81
N THR A 87 -1.61 -2.94 9.25
CA THR A 87 -2.05 -2.79 7.86
C THR A 87 -1.38 -1.63 7.15
N CYS A 88 -1.22 -1.75 5.84
CA CYS A 88 -0.85 -0.66 4.95
C CYS A 88 -1.74 -0.70 3.71
N ALA A 89 -2.40 0.41 3.38
CA ALA A 89 -3.31 0.49 2.25
C ALA A 89 -2.95 1.66 1.35
N VAL A 90 -3.01 1.43 0.03
CA VAL A 90 -3.03 2.48 -0.97
C VAL A 90 -4.41 2.48 -1.61
N THR A 91 -5.05 3.64 -1.66
CA THR A 91 -6.41 3.81 -2.17
C THR A 91 -6.45 4.95 -3.18
N THR A 92 -7.24 4.79 -4.23
CA THR A 92 -7.53 5.86 -5.17
C THR A 92 -8.76 6.65 -4.72
N GLU A 93 -8.70 7.98 -4.76
CA GLU A 93 -9.87 8.84 -4.49
C GLU A 93 -10.89 8.78 -5.64
N LYS A 94 -10.43 8.44 -6.85
CA LYS A 94 -11.26 8.14 -8.02
C LYS A 94 -10.91 6.76 -8.57
N PRO A 95 -11.89 5.90 -8.89
CA PRO A 95 -11.61 4.55 -9.35
C PRO A 95 -10.73 4.57 -10.61
N LEU A 96 -9.84 3.59 -10.71
CA LEU A 96 -9.13 3.35 -11.96
C LEU A 96 -10.11 2.84 -13.02
N SER A 97 -9.81 3.06 -14.29
CA SER A 97 -10.53 2.36 -15.35
C SER A 97 -10.29 0.84 -15.24
N ASP A 98 -11.24 0.04 -15.69
CA ASP A 98 -11.16 -1.43 -15.62
C ASP A 98 -9.86 -1.98 -16.24
N ALA A 99 -9.39 -1.36 -17.33
CA ALA A 99 -8.13 -1.69 -17.98
C ALA A 99 -6.91 -1.34 -17.11
N ALA A 100 -6.90 -0.17 -16.47
CA ALA A 100 -5.82 0.24 -15.58
C ALA A 100 -5.81 -0.60 -14.29
N ALA A 101 -6.98 -0.90 -13.72
CA ALA A 101 -7.12 -1.78 -12.56
C ALA A 101 -6.63 -3.20 -12.86
N SER A 102 -6.97 -3.74 -14.04
CA SER A 102 -6.49 -5.06 -14.48
C SER A 102 -4.97 -5.10 -14.68
N LYS A 103 -4.39 -4.05 -15.27
CA LYS A 103 -2.94 -3.92 -15.45
C LYS A 103 -2.22 -3.78 -14.11
N LEU A 104 -2.78 -2.99 -13.18
CA LEU A 104 -2.30 -2.88 -11.81
C LEU A 104 -2.32 -4.23 -11.11
N ALA A 105 -3.42 -4.98 -11.23
CA ALA A 105 -3.58 -6.30 -10.63
C ALA A 105 -2.53 -7.31 -11.11
N ALA A 106 -2.24 -7.32 -12.42
CA ALA A 106 -1.20 -8.17 -12.99
C ALA A 106 0.19 -7.82 -12.44
N LYS A 107 0.58 -6.54 -12.51
CA LYS A 107 1.87 -6.07 -12.00
C LYS A 107 2.04 -6.28 -10.50
N LEU A 108 0.98 -6.05 -9.73
CA LEU A 108 0.98 -6.28 -8.29
C LEU A 108 1.14 -7.77 -7.98
N GLY A 109 0.45 -8.64 -8.73
CA GLY A 109 0.60 -10.10 -8.64
C GLY A 109 2.04 -10.55 -8.89
N GLU A 110 2.66 -10.09 -9.98
CA GLU A 110 4.07 -10.39 -10.30
C GLU A 110 5.01 -10.00 -9.14
N LYS A 111 4.80 -8.81 -8.55
CA LYS A 111 5.61 -8.35 -7.40
C LYS A 111 5.39 -9.19 -6.15
N ILE A 112 4.13 -9.54 -5.85
CA ILE A 112 3.80 -10.38 -4.69
C ILE A 112 4.39 -11.77 -4.85
N GLU A 113 4.24 -12.39 -6.02
CA GLU A 113 4.82 -13.71 -6.29
C GLU A 113 6.34 -13.70 -6.17
N SER A 114 6.99 -12.62 -6.64
CA SER A 114 8.43 -12.47 -6.56
C SER A 114 8.94 -12.19 -5.14
N ARG A 115 8.28 -11.31 -4.37
CA ARG A 115 8.76 -10.90 -3.03
C ARG A 115 8.23 -11.76 -1.89
N LEU A 116 7.06 -12.37 -2.07
CA LEU A 116 6.31 -13.10 -1.05
C LEU A 116 5.87 -14.46 -1.59
N PRO A 117 6.82 -15.35 -1.93
CA PRO A 117 6.52 -16.63 -2.56
C PRO A 117 5.75 -17.59 -1.64
N SER A 118 5.56 -17.25 -0.37
CA SER A 118 4.71 -17.98 0.58
C SER A 118 3.22 -17.66 0.42
N LEU A 119 2.88 -16.49 -0.11
CA LEU A 119 1.49 -16.13 -0.38
C LEU A 119 0.98 -16.89 -1.60
N ARG A 120 -0.30 -17.27 -1.56
CA ARG A 120 -0.98 -17.96 -2.65
C ARG A 120 -2.15 -17.11 -3.13
N PRO A 121 -2.36 -16.99 -4.45
CA PRO A 121 -3.54 -16.31 -4.97
C PRO A 121 -4.79 -17.04 -4.48
N TYR A 122 -5.76 -16.28 -4.00
CA TYR A 122 -7.05 -16.73 -3.51
C TYR A 122 -8.14 -15.96 -4.24
N GLU A 123 -8.90 -16.67 -5.06
CA GLU A 123 -10.03 -16.13 -5.81
C GLU A 123 -11.33 -16.65 -5.19
N GLN A 124 -12.00 -15.80 -4.42
CA GLN A 124 -13.42 -15.93 -4.14
C GLN A 124 -14.08 -14.58 -4.37
N ASP A 125 -14.52 -14.34 -5.60
CA ASP A 125 -15.46 -13.25 -5.82
C ASP A 125 -16.86 -13.70 -5.41
N LYS A 126 -17.22 -13.36 -4.17
CA LYS A 126 -18.56 -13.57 -3.62
C LYS A 126 -19.38 -12.28 -3.57
N LEU A 127 -18.80 -11.17 -3.99
CA LEU A 127 -19.34 -9.83 -3.75
C LEU A 127 -19.78 -9.12 -5.03
N GLY A 128 -19.54 -9.72 -6.21
CA GLY A 128 -19.94 -9.15 -7.50
C GLY A 128 -19.13 -7.90 -7.86
N TRP A 129 -17.90 -7.81 -7.35
CA TRP A 129 -17.02 -6.68 -7.58
C TRP A 129 -16.31 -6.81 -8.92
N LYS A 130 -16.06 -5.69 -9.61
CA LYS A 130 -15.33 -5.69 -10.88
C LYS A 130 -13.94 -6.32 -10.77
N LEU A 131 -13.29 -6.16 -9.63
CA LEU A 131 -12.04 -6.83 -9.30
C LEU A 131 -11.99 -7.15 -7.80
N HIS A 132 -11.70 -8.40 -7.49
CA HIS A 132 -11.29 -8.83 -6.18
C HIS A 132 -10.19 -9.87 -6.33
N ARG A 133 -8.98 -9.53 -5.90
CA ARG A 133 -7.84 -10.47 -5.87
C ARG A 133 -7.21 -10.44 -4.49
N SER A 134 -6.94 -11.62 -3.96
CA SER A 134 -6.25 -11.76 -2.69
C SER A 134 -5.04 -12.67 -2.86
N TRP A 135 -3.98 -12.42 -2.11
CA TRP A 135 -2.81 -13.27 -1.97
C TRP A 135 -2.59 -13.51 -0.48
N LEU A 136 -2.84 -14.72 -0.01
CA LEU A 136 -2.98 -15.01 1.42
C LEU A 136 -1.99 -16.10 1.86
N ASP A 137 -1.64 -16.10 3.15
CA ASP A 137 -0.71 -17.05 3.76
C ASP A 137 -1.33 -18.45 4.03
N GLY A 138 -2.52 -18.71 3.51
CA GLY A 138 -3.30 -19.93 3.76
C GLY A 138 -3.67 -20.73 2.50
N ILE A 139 -3.75 -22.06 2.68
CA ILE A 139 -4.27 -23.09 1.76
C ILE A 139 -5.54 -23.66 2.46
N PRO A 140 -6.60 -24.15 1.78
CA PRO A 140 -7.98 -23.78 2.09
C PRO A 140 -8.59 -24.41 3.36
N SER A 141 -9.45 -23.59 4.01
CA SER A 141 -10.69 -23.91 4.74
C SER A 141 -10.70 -24.20 6.26
N THR A 142 -9.58 -24.28 6.98
CA THR A 142 -9.63 -24.50 8.45
C THR A 142 -8.75 -23.61 9.30
N THR A 143 -7.81 -22.88 8.70
CA THR A 143 -6.88 -22.01 9.42
C THR A 143 -7.28 -20.56 9.23
N ALA A 144 -7.31 -19.78 10.31
CA ALA A 144 -7.51 -18.34 10.21
C ALA A 144 -6.47 -17.75 9.25
N ILE A 145 -6.93 -17.01 8.25
CA ILE A 145 -6.09 -16.17 7.39
C ILE A 145 -5.41 -15.17 8.32
N ASN A 146 -4.08 -15.14 8.35
CA ASN A 146 -3.37 -14.29 9.31
C ASN A 146 -2.84 -13.04 8.64
N TRP A 147 -2.38 -13.14 7.38
CA TRP A 147 -1.84 -12.00 6.64
C TRP A 147 -1.86 -12.22 5.14
N GLY A 148 -1.58 -11.16 4.39
CA GLY A 148 -1.59 -11.19 2.94
C GLY A 148 -1.88 -9.84 2.31
N VAL A 149 -2.13 -9.85 1.00
CA VAL A 149 -2.49 -8.67 0.22
C VAL A 149 -3.86 -8.85 -0.38
N ILE A 150 -4.69 -7.81 -0.32
CA ILE A 150 -6.02 -7.79 -0.91
C ILE A 150 -6.10 -6.57 -1.83
N LEU A 151 -6.45 -6.79 -3.10
CA LEU A 151 -6.74 -5.77 -4.10
C LEU A 151 -8.22 -5.82 -4.46
N ILE A 152 -8.88 -4.67 -4.37
CA ILE A 152 -10.31 -4.52 -4.64
C ILE A 152 -10.56 -3.35 -5.58
N HIS A 153 -11.50 -3.56 -6.51
CA HIS A 153 -12.16 -2.50 -7.26
C HIS A 153 -13.64 -2.89 -7.35
N PRO A 154 -14.50 -2.33 -6.48
CA PRO A 154 -15.91 -2.70 -6.44
C PRO A 154 -16.62 -2.44 -7.77
N GLY A 155 -16.37 -1.29 -8.40
CA GLY A 155 -17.01 -0.91 -9.66
C GLY A 155 -18.51 -0.65 -9.50
N THR A 156 -18.91 -0.12 -8.34
CA THR A 156 -20.31 0.18 -8.01
C THR A 156 -20.87 1.33 -8.83
N GLY A 157 -20.02 2.20 -9.40
CA GLY A 157 -20.43 3.42 -10.08
C GLY A 157 -20.95 4.52 -9.14
N ASP A 158 -21.04 4.24 -7.84
CA ASP A 158 -21.55 5.14 -6.82
C ASP A 158 -20.42 6.02 -6.24
N PRO A 159 -20.57 7.36 -6.25
CA PRO A 159 -19.61 8.26 -5.63
C PRO A 159 -19.36 7.91 -4.17
N GLY A 160 -18.09 7.75 -3.80
CA GLY A 160 -17.66 7.46 -2.42
C GLY A 160 -17.63 5.98 -2.05
N THR A 161 -18.15 5.07 -2.89
CA THR A 161 -17.98 3.61 -2.71
C THR A 161 -17.24 2.96 -3.87
N ASP A 162 -17.14 3.63 -5.02
CA ASP A 162 -16.31 3.19 -6.12
C ASP A 162 -14.88 3.72 -5.98
N PHE A 163 -13.93 2.79 -5.83
CA PHE A 163 -12.50 3.08 -5.67
C PHE A 163 -11.68 1.87 -6.12
N THR A 164 -10.35 2.02 -6.13
CA THR A 164 -9.41 0.90 -6.21
C THR A 164 -8.51 0.97 -4.98
N SER A 165 -8.37 -0.14 -4.26
CA SER A 165 -7.52 -0.21 -3.06
C SER A 165 -6.76 -1.51 -2.99
N ALA A 166 -5.51 -1.43 -2.56
CA ALA A 166 -4.65 -2.55 -2.24
C ALA A 166 -4.25 -2.41 -0.79
N THR A 167 -4.52 -3.44 0.00
CA THR A 167 -4.20 -3.49 1.42
C THR A 167 -3.25 -4.65 1.68
N LEU A 168 -2.08 -4.35 2.22
CA LEU A 168 -1.23 -5.31 2.90
C LEU A 168 -1.70 -5.44 4.35
N ILE A 169 -2.01 -6.66 4.76
CA ILE A 169 -2.16 -7.08 6.14
C ILE A 169 -0.83 -7.71 6.53
N LEU A 170 -0.19 -7.21 7.58
CA LEU A 170 1.12 -7.68 8.03
C LEU A 170 1.04 -9.02 8.76
N PRO A 171 2.09 -9.87 8.66
CA PRO A 171 2.18 -11.07 9.47
C PRO A 171 2.14 -10.72 10.96
N PRO A 172 1.55 -11.59 11.79
CA PRO A 172 1.62 -11.43 13.23
C PRO A 172 3.09 -11.44 13.71
N ALA A 173 3.36 -10.70 14.79
CA ALA A 173 4.72 -10.36 15.23
C ALA A 173 5.61 -11.58 15.56
N ASP A 174 5.00 -12.73 15.86
CA ASP A 174 5.67 -14.01 16.12
C ASP A 174 6.29 -14.65 14.87
N ARG A 175 6.01 -14.13 13.67
CA ARG A 175 6.54 -14.62 12.38
C ARG A 175 7.41 -13.60 11.62
N ALA A 176 7.71 -12.45 12.20
CA ALA A 176 8.52 -11.41 11.56
C ALA A 176 10.03 -11.76 11.46
N GLY A 177 10.46 -12.92 12.01
CA GLY A 177 11.86 -13.33 12.05
C GLY A 177 12.11 -14.83 11.83
N SER A 178 11.20 -15.55 11.14
CA SER A 178 11.37 -16.96 10.79
C SER A 178 11.73 -17.16 9.32
#